data_AF-A0A6N7YYK0-F1
#
_entry.id   AF-A0A6N7YYK0-F1
#
_cell.length_a   1.000
_cell.length_b   1.000
_cell.length_c   1.000
_cell.angle_alpha   90.00
_cell.angle_beta   90.00
_cell.angle_gamma   90.00
#
_symmetry.space_group_name_H-M   'P 1'
#
loop_
_entity.id
_entity.type
_entity.pdbx_description
1 polymer ?
#
loop_
_entity_poly.entity_id
_entity_poly.type
_entity_poly.pdbx_seq_one_letter_code
_entity_poly.pdbx_strand_id
1 'polypeptide(L)'
;MLLIFSDTDYPADPYPGARPDCSFVHRDGHGYELPVDLDHTGRIPVLAYGSNACPSKMTWLRQNLGLTGDVVVLRAYCTDMAAVWAAGFRASDGQRTATLAACPGVVETHAVWLATPEQLAVLDVCEGRGERYHLARLENGVTLEDGRELPEVFAYVGASPARMPLLVNGAPVRTVGFPQGKARALNGVPAYSHGLDIEIV
;
A
#
# COMPACT_ATOMS: atom_id res chain seq x y z
N MET A 1 -5.97 -23.84 7.79
CA MET A 1 -5.49 -22.47 8.03
C MET A 1 -5.98 -22.03 9.39
N LEU A 2 -5.06 -21.66 10.27
CA LEU A 2 -5.39 -21.17 11.61
C LEU A 2 -5.84 -19.71 11.51
N LEU A 3 -6.92 -19.36 12.21
CA LEU A 3 -7.34 -17.97 12.38
C LEU A 3 -6.34 -17.25 13.27
N ILE A 4 -5.83 -16.10 12.83
CA ILE A 4 -4.87 -15.29 13.59
C ILE A 4 -5.48 -13.97 14.10
N PHE A 5 -6.44 -13.38 13.38
CA PHE A 5 -7.09 -12.13 13.78
C PHE A 5 -8.43 -11.87 13.09
N SER A 6 -9.20 -10.91 13.61
CA SER A 6 -10.35 -10.32 12.92
C SER A 6 -10.04 -8.90 12.43
N ASP A 7 -10.76 -8.42 11.41
CA ASP A 7 -10.62 -7.05 10.91
C ASP A 7 -10.85 -5.98 11.98
N THR A 8 -11.62 -6.28 13.03
CA THR A 8 -11.84 -5.36 14.16
C THR A 8 -10.56 -5.03 14.92
N ASP A 9 -9.57 -5.94 14.88
CA ASP A 9 -8.25 -5.71 15.47
C ASP A 9 -7.41 -4.72 14.64
N TYR A 10 -7.82 -4.48 13.38
CA TYR A 10 -7.13 -3.64 12.42
C TYR A 10 -8.07 -2.61 11.78
N PRO A 11 -8.48 -1.57 12.53
CA PRO A 11 -9.37 -0.53 12.02
C PRO A 11 -8.71 0.28 10.90
N ALA A 12 -9.52 0.69 9.92
CA ALA A 12 -9.08 1.56 8.82
C ALA A 12 -8.80 3.01 9.26
N ASP A 13 -9.38 3.44 10.38
CA ASP A 13 -9.19 4.77 10.96
C ASP A 13 -8.34 4.72 12.23
N PRO A 14 -7.43 5.71 12.41
CA PRO A 14 -7.08 6.75 11.45
C PRO A 14 -6.31 6.18 10.25
N TYR A 15 -6.45 6.82 9.07
CA TYR A 15 -5.68 6.45 7.88
C TYR A 15 -4.16 6.47 8.17
N PRO A 16 -3.35 5.54 7.62
CA PRO A 16 -3.70 4.52 6.62
C PRO A 16 -4.39 3.26 7.16
N GLY A 17 -4.72 3.23 8.45
CA GLY A 17 -5.26 2.05 9.12
C GLY A 17 -4.18 1.20 9.76
N ALA A 18 -4.59 0.44 10.78
CA ALA A 18 -3.73 -0.52 11.47
C ALA A 18 -3.40 -1.71 10.56
N ARG A 19 -2.24 -2.34 10.80
CA ARG A 19 -1.66 -3.38 9.94
C ARG A 19 -1.14 -4.54 10.79
N PRO A 20 -1.38 -5.80 10.39
CA PRO A 20 -0.73 -6.95 11.01
C PRO A 20 0.79 -6.89 10.86
N ASP A 21 1.51 -7.43 11.83
CA ASP A 21 2.98 -7.56 11.84
C ASP A 21 3.48 -8.89 11.23
N CYS A 22 2.57 -9.64 10.58
CA CYS A 22 2.84 -10.92 9.95
C CYS A 22 2.27 -10.99 8.53
N SER A 23 2.69 -12.00 7.78
CA SER A 23 2.07 -12.38 6.50
C SER A 23 0.79 -13.20 6.72
N PHE A 24 -0.22 -13.02 5.87
CA PHE A 24 -1.54 -13.65 6.08
C PHE A 24 -2.34 -13.84 4.79
N VAL A 25 -3.35 -14.70 4.87
CA VAL A 25 -4.46 -14.74 3.92
C VAL A 25 -5.67 -14.07 4.55
N HIS A 26 -6.24 -13.07 3.88
CA HIS A 26 -7.50 -12.45 4.28
C HIS A 26 -8.68 -13.09 3.57
N ARG A 27 -9.63 -13.59 4.37
CA ARG A 27 -10.88 -14.18 3.92
C ARG A 27 -12.01 -13.74 4.84
N ASP A 28 -13.05 -13.15 4.25
CA ASP A 28 -14.32 -12.82 4.92
C ASP A 28 -14.17 -12.14 6.30
N GLY A 29 -13.38 -11.07 6.35
CA GLY A 29 -13.19 -10.25 7.56
C GLY A 29 -12.20 -10.80 8.59
N HIS A 30 -11.43 -11.81 8.20
CA HIS A 30 -10.50 -12.52 9.07
C HIS A 30 -9.16 -12.77 8.39
N GLY A 31 -8.11 -12.70 9.20
CA GLY A 31 -6.75 -13.09 8.80
C GLY A 31 -6.45 -14.51 9.23
N TYR A 32 -5.81 -15.25 8.33
CA TYR A 32 -5.38 -16.62 8.57
C TYR A 32 -3.90 -16.80 8.22
N GLU A 33 -3.25 -17.81 8.81
CA GLU A 33 -1.91 -18.23 8.43
C GLU A 33 -1.81 -18.55 6.93
N LEU A 34 -0.64 -18.31 6.34
CA LEU A 34 -0.34 -18.72 4.98
C LEU A 34 -0.34 -20.26 4.86
N PRO A 35 -0.81 -20.81 3.72
CA PRO A 35 -0.55 -22.20 3.37
C PRO A 35 0.96 -22.47 3.23
N VAL A 36 1.41 -23.66 3.64
CA VAL A 36 2.81 -24.10 3.46
C VAL A 36 3.21 -24.10 1.98
N ASP A 37 2.30 -24.59 1.13
CA ASP A 37 2.50 -24.68 -0.32
C ASP A 37 1.71 -23.57 -1.04
N LEU A 38 1.98 -22.32 -0.66
CA LEU A 38 1.34 -21.16 -1.30
C LEU A 38 1.75 -21.07 -2.77
N ASP A 39 0.76 -21.12 -3.67
CA ASP A 39 0.98 -20.96 -5.11
C ASP A 39 0.94 -19.46 -5.50
N HIS A 40 2.07 -18.98 -6.02
CA HIS A 40 2.24 -17.61 -6.49
C HIS A 40 1.99 -17.50 -8.01
N THR A 41 1.75 -18.62 -8.70
CA THR A 41 1.63 -18.66 -10.16
C THR A 41 0.44 -17.83 -10.64
N GLY A 42 0.67 -16.99 -11.65
CA GLY A 42 -0.36 -16.11 -12.21
C GLY A 42 -0.79 -14.97 -11.28
N ARG A 43 -0.06 -14.72 -10.20
CA ARG A 43 -0.30 -13.61 -9.27
C ARG A 43 0.57 -12.41 -9.64
N ILE A 44 0.03 -11.23 -9.42
CA ILE A 44 0.70 -9.95 -9.67
C ILE A 44 1.09 -9.37 -8.29
N PRO A 45 2.39 -9.28 -7.97
CA PRO A 45 2.85 -8.73 -6.70
C PRO A 45 2.64 -7.22 -6.68
N VAL A 46 1.73 -6.72 -5.84
CA VAL A 46 1.42 -5.30 -5.69
C VAL A 46 1.79 -4.81 -4.29
N LEU A 47 2.73 -3.87 -4.20
CA LEU A 47 3.14 -3.23 -2.96
C LEU A 47 2.01 -2.40 -2.36
N ALA A 48 1.57 -2.80 -1.17
CA ALA A 48 0.62 -2.11 -0.33
C ALA A 48 1.36 -1.37 0.79
N TYR A 49 1.75 -0.12 0.52
CA TYR A 49 2.41 0.77 1.48
C TYR A 49 1.42 1.70 2.23
N GLY A 50 0.17 1.76 1.76
CA GLY A 50 -0.92 2.63 2.24
C GLY A 50 -2.07 1.87 2.89
N SER A 51 -3.32 2.22 2.56
CA SER A 51 -4.51 1.60 3.16
C SER A 51 -4.74 0.16 2.76
N ASN A 52 -4.22 -0.29 1.61
CA ASN A 52 -4.42 -1.66 1.16
C ASN A 52 -3.65 -2.70 2.01
N ALA A 53 -2.77 -2.24 2.92
CA ALA A 53 -2.16 -3.10 3.94
C ALA A 53 -3.10 -3.39 5.13
N CYS A 54 -4.22 -2.68 5.25
CA CYS A 54 -5.17 -2.80 6.36
C CYS A 54 -6.24 -3.86 6.06
N PRO A 55 -6.45 -4.88 6.91
CA PRO A 55 -7.52 -5.86 6.76
C PRO A 55 -8.92 -5.26 6.62
N SER A 56 -9.29 -4.26 7.44
CA SER A 56 -10.58 -3.55 7.30
C SER A 56 -10.77 -2.93 5.92
N LYS A 57 -9.70 -2.49 5.24
CA LYS A 57 -9.77 -2.00 3.86
C LYS A 57 -10.10 -3.13 2.87
N MET A 58 -9.60 -4.34 3.08
CA MET A 58 -9.92 -5.51 2.23
C MET A 58 -11.41 -5.86 2.31
N THR A 59 -11.99 -5.84 3.51
CA THR A 59 -13.45 -6.02 3.66
C THR A 59 -14.23 -4.89 3.02
N TRP A 60 -13.78 -3.65 3.17
CA TRP A 60 -14.40 -2.52 2.48
C TRP A 60 -14.39 -2.72 0.95
N LEU A 61 -13.28 -3.20 0.37
CA LEU A 61 -13.18 -3.49 -1.07
C LEU A 61 -14.18 -4.59 -1.50
N ARG A 62 -14.42 -5.61 -0.69
CA ARG A 62 -15.45 -6.64 -0.98
C ARG A 62 -16.84 -6.04 -1.00
N GLN A 63 -17.16 -5.26 0.02
CA GLN A 63 -18.50 -4.70 0.21
C GLN A 63 -18.84 -3.60 -0.79
N ASN A 64 -17.85 -2.84 -1.29
CA ASN A 64 -18.09 -1.63 -2.07
C ASN A 64 -17.66 -1.75 -3.53
N LEU A 65 -16.64 -2.56 -3.84
CA LEU A 65 -16.05 -2.65 -5.18
C LEU A 65 -16.03 -4.09 -5.73
N GLY A 66 -16.65 -5.05 -5.03
CA GLY A 66 -16.81 -6.42 -5.52
C GLY A 66 -15.50 -7.23 -5.52
N LEU A 67 -14.56 -6.94 -4.62
CA LEU A 67 -13.40 -7.81 -4.41
C LEU A 67 -13.87 -9.23 -4.07
N THR A 68 -13.25 -10.23 -4.69
CA THR A 68 -13.57 -11.65 -4.47
C THR A 68 -12.32 -12.47 -4.17
N GLY A 69 -12.55 -13.67 -3.64
CA GLY A 69 -11.50 -14.62 -3.30
C GLY A 69 -10.65 -14.20 -2.11
N ASP A 70 -9.65 -15.02 -1.86
CA ASP A 70 -8.65 -14.80 -0.82
C ASP A 70 -7.65 -13.74 -1.25
N VAL A 71 -7.35 -12.80 -0.37
CA VAL A 71 -6.26 -11.84 -0.57
C VAL A 71 -5.03 -12.37 0.17
N VAL A 72 -3.96 -12.63 -0.56
CA VAL A 72 -2.71 -13.13 0.00
C VAL A 72 -1.77 -11.96 0.20
N VAL A 73 -1.33 -11.75 1.44
CA VAL A 73 -0.54 -10.59 1.85
C VAL A 73 0.76 -11.07 2.47
N LEU A 74 1.88 -10.67 1.87
CA LEU A 74 3.22 -11.01 2.31
C LEU A 74 3.89 -9.79 2.90
N ARG A 75 4.53 -9.93 4.06
CA ARG A 75 5.33 -8.86 4.65
C ARG A 75 6.66 -8.76 3.90
N ALA A 76 7.07 -7.54 3.58
CA ALA A 76 8.26 -7.26 2.79
C ALA A 76 9.05 -6.08 3.33
N TYR A 77 10.38 -6.17 3.22
CA TYR A 77 11.34 -5.11 3.46
C TYR A 77 11.64 -4.39 2.15
N CYS A 78 11.41 -3.08 2.15
CA CYS A 78 11.61 -2.21 0.99
C CYS A 78 12.78 -1.28 1.29
N THR A 79 13.77 -1.26 0.40
CA THR A 79 14.98 -0.43 0.54
C THR A 79 14.90 0.77 -0.39
N ASP A 80 15.42 1.91 0.06
CA ASP A 80 15.49 3.18 -0.67
C ASP A 80 14.12 3.76 -1.09
N MET A 81 13.04 3.31 -0.47
CA MET A 81 11.70 3.80 -0.68
C MET A 81 10.89 3.78 0.62
N ALA A 82 9.90 4.67 0.72
CA ALA A 82 9.08 4.83 1.91
C ALA A 82 7.66 5.28 1.56
N ALA A 83 6.71 4.89 2.41
CA ALA A 83 5.39 5.51 2.41
C ALA A 83 5.50 6.92 2.97
N VAL A 84 5.09 7.91 2.18
CA VAL A 84 5.08 9.33 2.56
C VAL A 84 3.68 9.91 2.44
N TRP A 85 3.43 11.00 3.15
CA TRP A 85 2.19 11.73 3.03
C TRP A 85 2.10 12.40 1.66
N ALA A 86 0.96 12.27 1.00
CA ALA A 86 0.66 12.98 -0.24
C ALA A 86 0.25 14.43 0.03
N ALA A 87 0.42 15.30 -0.96
CA ALA A 87 0.10 16.72 -0.84
C ALA A 87 -1.40 17.00 -0.71
N GLY A 88 -2.24 16.14 -1.28
CA GLY A 88 -3.70 16.28 -1.27
C GLY A 88 -4.40 15.48 -0.17
N PHE A 89 -5.72 15.68 -0.13
CA PHE A 89 -6.62 15.04 0.82
C PHE A 89 -7.58 14.10 0.09
N ARG A 90 -8.23 13.21 0.84
CA ARG A 90 -9.39 12.45 0.39
C ARG A 90 -10.61 13.35 0.42
N ALA A 91 -11.40 13.32 -0.65
CA ALA A 91 -12.65 14.05 -0.72
C ALA A 91 -13.70 13.52 0.28
N SER A 92 -13.65 12.23 0.62
CA SER A 92 -14.67 11.58 1.46
C SER A 92 -14.63 11.99 2.93
N ASP A 93 -13.45 12.22 3.51
CA ASP A 93 -13.27 12.42 4.95
C ASP A 93 -12.19 13.46 5.30
N GLY A 94 -11.57 14.09 4.30
CA GLY A 94 -10.52 15.09 4.51
C GLY A 94 -9.23 14.53 5.12
N GLN A 95 -9.05 13.21 5.08
CA GLN A 95 -7.83 12.54 5.51
C GLN A 95 -6.73 12.71 4.45
N ARG A 96 -5.50 12.97 4.87
CA ARG A 96 -4.35 13.01 3.96
C ARG A 96 -4.03 11.58 3.52
N THR A 97 -3.81 11.35 2.23
CA THR A 97 -3.46 10.01 1.70
C THR A 97 -1.95 9.75 1.81
N ALA A 98 -1.56 8.48 1.75
CA ALA A 98 -0.18 8.08 1.53
C ALA A 98 0.12 8.01 0.02
N THR A 99 1.38 8.19 -0.33
CA THR A 99 1.96 7.87 -1.64
C THR A 99 3.33 7.23 -1.41
N LEU A 100 3.94 6.68 -2.45
CA LEU A 100 5.28 6.11 -2.37
C LEU A 100 6.29 7.12 -2.91
N ALA A 101 7.46 7.20 -2.28
CA ALA A 101 8.55 8.04 -2.75
C ALA A 101 9.90 7.35 -2.56
N ALA A 102 10.87 7.74 -3.39
CA ALA A 102 12.25 7.39 -3.13
C ALA A 102 12.71 8.02 -1.82
N CYS A 103 13.41 7.24 -1.02
CA CYS A 103 13.94 7.62 0.27
C CYS A 103 15.29 6.91 0.50
N PRO A 104 16.36 7.40 -0.14
CA PRO A 104 17.67 6.73 -0.09
C PRO A 104 18.17 6.51 1.35
N GLY A 105 18.69 5.31 1.61
CA GLY A 105 19.18 4.87 2.91
C GLY A 105 18.08 4.44 3.90
N VAL A 106 16.80 4.49 3.51
CA VAL A 106 15.68 4.02 4.33
C VAL A 106 15.35 2.58 4.00
N VAL A 107 15.11 1.78 5.05
CA VAL A 107 14.45 0.48 4.94
C VAL A 107 13.11 0.57 5.67
N GLU A 108 12.03 0.24 4.99
CA GLU A 108 10.67 0.26 5.55
C GLU A 108 9.98 -1.09 5.33
N THR A 109 9.14 -1.50 6.30
CA THR A 109 8.31 -2.70 6.17
C THR A 109 6.97 -2.33 5.58
N HIS A 110 6.60 -3.03 4.51
CA HIS A 110 5.31 -2.92 3.83
C HIS A 110 4.72 -4.30 3.57
N ALA A 111 3.55 -4.32 2.94
CA ALA A 111 2.89 -5.54 2.53
C ALA A 111 2.94 -5.66 1.00
N VAL A 112 3.01 -6.88 0.47
CA VAL A 112 2.83 -7.19 -0.95
C VAL A 112 1.59 -8.05 -1.08
N TRP A 113 0.62 -7.59 -1.87
CA TRP A 113 -0.49 -8.41 -2.30
C TRP A 113 -0.05 -9.29 -3.45
N LEU A 114 -0.22 -10.61 -3.33
CA LEU A 114 -0.22 -11.48 -4.50
C LEU A 114 -1.62 -11.44 -5.13
N ALA A 115 -1.87 -10.42 -5.94
CA ALA A 115 -3.19 -10.17 -6.51
C ALA A 115 -3.46 -11.11 -7.69
N THR A 116 -4.71 -11.58 -7.84
CA THR A 116 -5.15 -12.09 -9.17
C THR A 116 -5.40 -10.92 -10.12
N PRO A 117 -5.51 -11.15 -11.44
CA PRO A 117 -5.93 -10.11 -12.39
C PRO A 117 -7.26 -9.44 -12.01
N GLU A 118 -8.23 -10.20 -11.49
CA GLU A 118 -9.53 -9.68 -11.05
C GLU A 118 -9.39 -8.80 -9.81
N GLN A 119 -8.53 -9.18 -8.86
CA GLN A 119 -8.25 -8.36 -7.69
C GLN A 119 -7.51 -7.07 -8.08
N LEU A 120 -6.57 -7.14 -9.04
CA LEU A 120 -5.90 -5.96 -9.57
C LEU A 120 -6.89 -5.00 -10.24
N ALA A 121 -7.88 -5.51 -10.98
CA ALA A 121 -8.92 -4.65 -11.57
C ALA A 121 -9.73 -3.89 -10.51
N VAL A 122 -10.01 -4.52 -9.36
CA VAL A 122 -10.65 -3.84 -8.22
C VAL A 122 -9.74 -2.79 -7.59
N LEU A 123 -8.44 -3.07 -7.47
CA LEU A 123 -7.45 -2.10 -7.00
C LEU A 123 -7.36 -0.91 -7.97
N ASP A 124 -7.37 -1.14 -9.29
CA ASP A 124 -7.32 -0.07 -10.30
C ASP A 124 -8.49 0.92 -10.15
N VAL A 125 -9.70 0.41 -9.89
CA VAL A 125 -10.87 1.24 -9.59
C VAL A 125 -10.70 1.99 -8.26
N CYS A 126 -10.29 1.28 -7.20
CA CYS A 126 -10.09 1.86 -5.88
C CYS A 126 -9.09 3.03 -5.92
N GLU A 127 -7.95 2.80 -6.57
CA GLU A 127 -6.85 3.75 -6.67
C GLU A 127 -7.10 4.82 -7.74
N GLY A 128 -8.06 4.61 -8.65
CA GLY A 128 -8.36 5.56 -9.72
C GLY A 128 -7.20 5.65 -10.70
N ARG A 129 -6.81 4.50 -11.26
CA ARG A 129 -5.67 4.36 -12.17
C ARG A 129 -5.78 5.36 -13.32
N GLY A 130 -4.68 6.08 -13.59
CA GLY A 130 -4.58 7.08 -14.65
C GLY A 130 -5.01 8.49 -14.25
N GLU A 131 -5.67 8.67 -13.10
CA GLU A 131 -6.08 9.99 -12.60
C GLU A 131 -5.47 10.31 -11.23
N ARG A 132 -5.68 9.43 -10.25
CA ARG A 132 -5.17 9.61 -8.88
C ARG A 132 -3.82 8.95 -8.72
N TYR A 133 -3.70 7.69 -9.13
CA TYR A 133 -2.44 6.96 -9.12
C TYR A 133 -2.18 6.30 -10.48
N HIS A 134 -0.91 6.05 -10.80
CA HIS A 134 -0.50 5.14 -11.88
C HIS A 134 -0.17 3.79 -11.27
N LEU A 135 -0.51 2.70 -11.94
CA LEU A 135 0.14 1.42 -11.66
C LEU A 135 1.50 1.44 -12.34
N ALA A 136 2.56 1.16 -11.59
CA ALA A 136 3.90 1.16 -12.11
C ALA A 136 4.70 -0.04 -11.62
N ARG A 137 5.54 -0.60 -12.49
CA ARG A 137 6.55 -1.60 -12.14
C ARG A 137 7.71 -0.87 -11.47
N LEU A 138 8.13 -1.34 -10.30
CA LEU A 138 9.33 -0.86 -9.62
C LEU A 138 10.56 -1.53 -10.26
N GLU A 139 11.59 -0.76 -10.57
CA GLU A 139 12.87 -1.34 -11.02
C GLU A 139 13.62 -2.01 -9.85
N ASN A 140 13.42 -1.50 -8.64
CA ASN A 140 13.91 -2.13 -7.42
C ASN A 140 12.85 -3.08 -6.88
N GLY A 141 13.21 -4.37 -6.78
CA GLY A 141 12.42 -5.38 -6.09
C GLY A 141 12.33 -5.17 -4.58
N VAL A 142 11.71 -6.12 -3.89
CA VAL A 142 11.62 -6.15 -2.41
C VAL A 142 12.06 -7.50 -1.86
N THR A 143 12.45 -7.53 -0.59
CA THR A 143 12.77 -8.78 0.11
C THR A 143 11.61 -9.18 1.00
N LEU A 144 11.08 -10.39 0.84
CA LEU A 144 10.04 -10.94 1.71
C LEU A 144 10.60 -11.25 3.11
N GLU A 145 9.69 -11.36 4.08
CA GLU A 145 10.04 -11.67 5.48
C GLU A 145 10.86 -12.96 5.64
N ASP A 146 10.64 -13.95 4.77
CA ASP A 146 11.37 -15.22 4.73
C ASP A 146 12.71 -15.16 3.97
N GLY A 147 13.11 -13.97 3.53
CA GLY A 147 14.37 -13.72 2.83
C GLY A 147 14.33 -13.92 1.33
N ARG A 148 13.20 -14.39 0.75
CA ARG A 148 13.06 -14.47 -0.72
C ARG A 148 13.02 -13.09 -1.34
N GLU A 149 13.65 -12.92 -2.49
CA GLU A 149 13.57 -11.69 -3.27
C GLU A 149 12.42 -11.75 -4.27
N LEU A 150 11.65 -10.67 -4.35
CA LEU A 150 10.70 -10.41 -5.43
C LEU A 150 11.29 -9.31 -6.31
N PRO A 151 11.96 -9.66 -7.43
CA PRO A 151 12.63 -8.68 -8.29
C PRO A 151 11.64 -7.82 -9.06
N GLU A 152 10.42 -8.32 -9.31
CA GLU A 152 9.36 -7.58 -9.97
C GLU A 152 8.22 -7.34 -8.98
N VAL A 153 7.92 -6.06 -8.72
CA VAL A 153 6.80 -5.64 -7.88
C VAL A 153 6.15 -4.40 -8.49
N PHE A 154 4.83 -4.35 -8.46
CA PHE A 154 4.06 -3.20 -8.92
C PHE A 154 3.63 -2.34 -7.73
N ALA A 155 3.45 -1.05 -7.93
CA ALA A 155 2.92 -0.15 -6.93
C ALA A 155 2.02 0.90 -7.56
N TYR A 156 1.03 1.37 -6.82
CA TYR A 156 0.29 2.56 -7.19
C TYR A 156 1.09 3.80 -6.77
N VAL A 157 1.53 4.63 -7.70
CA VAL A 157 2.31 5.85 -7.45
C VAL A 157 1.53 7.09 -7.85
N GLY A 158 1.79 8.25 -7.25
CA GLY A 158 0.99 9.45 -7.49
C GLY A 158 0.97 9.87 -8.96
N ALA A 159 -0.22 10.07 -9.54
CA ALA A 159 -0.42 10.50 -10.93
C ALA A 159 -0.79 11.99 -11.08
N SER A 160 -1.13 12.65 -9.97
CA SER A 160 -1.57 14.04 -9.95
C SER A 160 -0.85 14.81 -8.84
N PRO A 161 -0.79 16.16 -8.90
CA PRO A 161 -0.17 16.95 -7.84
C PRO A 161 -0.73 16.63 -6.44
N ALA A 162 -2.02 16.31 -6.33
CA ALA A 162 -2.66 15.92 -5.06
C ALA A 162 -2.20 14.54 -4.52
N ARG A 163 -1.56 13.71 -5.35
CA ARG A 163 -1.03 12.40 -4.99
C ARG A 163 0.50 12.32 -5.03
N MET A 164 1.17 13.39 -5.44
CA MET A 164 2.61 13.55 -5.26
C MET A 164 2.98 13.72 -3.78
N PRO A 165 4.22 13.35 -3.38
CA PRO A 165 4.70 13.56 -2.03
C PRO A 165 4.51 15.01 -1.55
N LEU A 166 4.07 15.18 -0.30
CA LEU A 166 4.05 16.47 0.37
C LEU A 166 5.48 16.84 0.79
N LEU A 167 6.00 17.95 0.28
CA LEU A 167 7.26 18.52 0.72
C LEU A 167 7.05 19.57 1.80
N VAL A 168 7.65 19.34 2.97
CA VAL A 168 7.76 20.33 4.05
C VAL A 168 9.23 20.70 4.17
N ASN A 169 9.55 21.98 4.01
CA ASN A 169 10.93 22.47 3.94
C ASN A 169 11.79 21.72 2.90
N GLY A 170 11.18 21.37 1.76
CA GLY A 170 11.86 20.68 0.66
C GLY A 170 12.02 19.17 0.82
N ALA A 171 11.57 18.57 1.92
CA ALA A 171 11.70 17.14 2.17
C ALA A 171 10.33 16.43 2.27
N PRO A 172 10.19 15.20 1.76
CA PRO A 172 8.98 14.41 1.94
C PRO A 172 8.79 14.00 3.40
N VAL A 173 7.54 13.92 3.85
CA VAL A 173 7.22 13.51 5.22
C VAL A 173 6.75 12.06 5.22
N ARG A 174 7.52 11.16 5.84
CA ARG A 174 7.16 9.74 5.99
C ARG A 174 5.90 9.56 6.81
N THR A 175 5.12 8.54 6.48
CA THR A 175 3.92 8.17 7.27
C THR A 175 4.32 7.56 8.61
N VAL A 176 5.39 6.75 8.61
CA VAL A 176 6.03 6.23 9.83
C VAL A 176 6.52 7.39 10.70
N GLY A 177 6.13 7.36 11.97
CA GLY A 177 6.49 8.37 12.97
C GLY A 177 5.73 9.69 12.85
N PHE A 178 4.82 9.84 11.87
CA PHE A 178 4.06 11.07 11.67
C PHE A 178 2.55 10.80 11.56
N PRO A 179 1.81 10.81 12.68
CA PRO A 179 0.41 10.37 12.70
C PRO A 179 -0.51 11.30 11.92
N GLN A 180 -1.60 10.73 11.41
CA GLN A 180 -2.55 11.38 10.52
C GLN A 180 -3.09 12.73 11.03
N GLY A 181 -3.41 12.83 12.31
CA GLY A 181 -3.90 14.08 12.91
C GLY A 181 -2.91 15.24 12.73
N LYS A 182 -1.60 14.96 12.86
CA LYS A 182 -0.55 15.95 12.60
C LYS A 182 -0.34 16.16 11.10
N ALA A 183 -0.38 15.07 10.32
CA ALA A 183 -0.20 15.14 8.87
C ALA A 183 -1.22 16.06 8.19
N ARG A 184 -2.48 16.03 8.65
CA ARG A 184 -3.55 16.90 8.12
C ARG A 184 -3.26 18.39 8.30
N ALA A 185 -2.57 18.77 9.37
CA ALA A 185 -2.25 20.16 9.68
C ALA A 185 -0.96 20.67 9.00
N LEU A 186 -0.21 19.79 8.31
CA LEU A 186 1.00 20.19 7.60
C LEU A 186 0.67 21.08 6.41
N ASN A 187 1.41 22.18 6.32
CA ASN A 187 1.49 23.03 5.14
C ASN A 187 2.78 22.70 4.37
N GLY A 188 2.65 22.55 3.07
CA GLY A 188 3.75 22.21 2.18
C GLY A 188 3.31 22.27 0.73
N VAL A 189 4.18 21.87 -0.17
CA VAL A 189 3.93 21.87 -1.61
C VAL A 189 4.02 20.45 -2.18
N PRO A 190 3.28 20.12 -3.24
CA PRO A 190 3.49 18.85 -3.92
C PRO A 190 4.89 18.80 -4.52
N ALA A 191 5.56 17.66 -4.36
CA ALA A 191 6.78 17.36 -5.09
C ALA A 191 6.48 17.29 -6.59
N TYR A 192 7.48 17.64 -7.40
CA TYR A 192 7.38 17.52 -8.86
C TYR A 192 7.35 16.05 -9.31
N SER A 193 7.97 15.14 -8.54
CA SER A 193 8.04 13.71 -8.79
C SER A 193 8.09 12.93 -7.47
N HIS A 194 7.73 11.65 -7.51
CA HIS A 194 7.97 10.70 -6.42
C HIS A 194 9.44 10.24 -6.32
N GLY A 195 10.27 10.50 -7.34
CA GLY A 195 11.71 10.21 -7.34
C GLY A 195 12.07 8.71 -7.46
N LEU A 196 11.08 7.84 -7.64
CA LEU A 196 11.26 6.40 -7.82
C LEU A 196 11.69 6.08 -9.26
N ASP A 197 12.50 5.05 -9.42
CA ASP A 197 12.81 4.44 -10.71
C ASP A 197 11.74 3.39 -11.05
N ILE A 198 10.94 3.67 -12.08
CA ILE A 198 9.72 2.94 -12.39
C ILE A 198 9.41 2.94 -13.89
N GLU A 199 8.59 1.97 -14.29
CA GLU A 199 7.90 1.95 -15.57
C GLU A 199 6.37 2.01 -15.32
N ILE A 200 5.69 3.01 -15.89
CA ILE A 200 4.22 3.07 -15.84
C ILE A 200 3.64 2.03 -16.80
N VAL A 201 2.66 1.27 -16.32
CA VAL A 201 1.97 0.20 -17.07
C VAL A 201 0.59 0.66 -17.53
#